data_AF-A0A7Y3L9M8-F1
#
_entry.id   AF-A0A7Y3L9M8-F1
#
_cell.length_a   1.000
_cell.length_b   1.000
_cell.length_c   1.000
_cell.angle_alpha   90.00
_cell.angle_beta   90.00
_cell.angle_gamma   90.00
#
_symmetry.space_group_name_H-M   'P 1'
#
loop_
_entity.id
_entity.type
_entity.pdbx_description
1 polymer ?
#
loop_
_entity_poly.entity_id
_entity_poly.type
_entity_poly.pdbx_seq_one_letter_code
_entity_poly.pdbx_strand_id
1 'polypeptide(L)'
;MSVPEQVFVLSNLERTTRGLYPAVAMLQRLNSIAALAASRDQDPTDNGKGYSSIWASAPSALGQYAFFADFGWMYADGPPPQYIFRNIDCSQTGQSGCWSHRVNILSNPLNDWSGCPSEELVTGTGFAAHTKYGPSLTQIFEVVCSNAGPAASFTWRYAVAYLKIPASQSGLTRGQWSLRFRYF
;
A
#
# COMPACT_ATOMS: atom_id res chain seq x y z
N MET A 1 -13.18 8.50 -7.34
CA MET A 1 -12.06 7.82 -6.67
C MET A 1 -10.97 8.84 -6.40
N SER A 2 -10.64 9.06 -5.13
CA SER A 2 -9.60 10.00 -4.69
C SER A 2 -8.18 9.50 -5.01
N VAL A 3 -7.16 10.35 -4.90
CA VAL A 3 -5.75 9.93 -5.09
C VAL A 3 -5.33 8.86 -4.05
N PRO A 4 -5.64 9.00 -2.74
CA PRO A 4 -5.44 7.93 -1.76
C PRO A 4 -6.10 6.60 -2.15
N GLU A 5 -7.37 6.61 -2.60
CA GLU A 5 -8.04 5.38 -3.07
C GLU A 5 -7.36 4.77 -4.31
N GLN A 6 -6.80 5.60 -5.20
CA GLN A 6 -6.03 5.10 -6.35
C GLN A 6 -4.75 4.39 -5.90
N VAL A 7 -4.02 4.92 -4.91
CA VAL A 7 -2.84 4.26 -4.32
C VAL A 7 -3.22 2.91 -3.73
N PHE A 8 -4.33 2.85 -2.98
CA PHE A 8 -4.86 1.60 -2.45
C PHE A 8 -5.16 0.57 -3.55
N VAL A 9 -5.78 1.01 -4.65
CA VAL A 9 -6.12 0.11 -5.76
C VAL A 9 -4.86 -0.39 -6.48
N LEU A 10 -3.92 0.50 -6.82
CA LEU A 10 -2.70 0.13 -7.54
C LEU A 10 -1.83 -0.81 -6.72
N SER A 11 -1.56 -0.48 -5.46
CA SER A 11 -0.78 -1.36 -4.56
C SER A 11 -1.44 -2.73 -4.39
N ASN A 12 -2.78 -2.81 -4.32
CA ASN A 12 -3.47 -4.09 -4.31
C ASN A 12 -3.37 -4.85 -5.63
N LEU A 13 -3.42 -4.19 -6.79
CA LEU A 13 -3.19 -4.83 -8.09
C LEU A 13 -1.76 -5.39 -8.18
N GLU A 14 -0.76 -4.68 -7.67
CA GLU A 14 0.61 -5.16 -7.59
C GLU A 14 0.72 -6.45 -6.78
N ARG A 15 0.05 -6.49 -5.62
CA ARG A 15 -0.01 -7.67 -4.75
C ARG A 15 -0.74 -8.84 -5.41
N THR A 16 -1.97 -8.61 -5.83
CA THR A 16 -2.90 -9.66 -6.27
C THR A 16 -2.55 -10.28 -7.61
N THR A 17 -2.01 -9.51 -8.55
CA THR A 17 -1.49 -10.07 -9.81
C THR A 17 -0.25 -10.96 -9.61
N ARG A 18 0.38 -10.89 -8.44
CA ARG A 18 1.49 -11.76 -8.01
C ARG A 18 1.05 -12.84 -7.02
N GLY A 19 -0.26 -13.07 -6.87
CA GLY A 19 -0.80 -14.09 -5.99
C GLY A 19 -0.71 -13.78 -4.50
N LEU A 20 -0.39 -12.54 -4.12
CA LEU A 20 -0.37 -12.11 -2.73
C LEU A 20 -1.77 -11.67 -2.28
N TYR A 21 -2.04 -11.81 -0.98
CA TYR A 21 -3.28 -11.31 -0.38
C TYR A 21 -3.36 -9.78 -0.48
N PRO A 22 -4.51 -9.20 -0.86
CA PRO A 22 -4.70 -7.76 -0.87
C PRO A 22 -4.78 -7.20 0.55
N ALA A 23 -4.47 -5.92 0.71
CA ALA A 23 -4.98 -5.16 1.84
C ALA A 23 -6.49 -5.00 1.66
N VAL A 24 -7.29 -5.54 2.58
CA VAL A 24 -8.73 -5.68 2.40
C VAL A 24 -9.49 -4.37 2.58
N ALA A 25 -8.92 -3.42 3.33
CA ALA A 25 -9.55 -2.14 3.63
C ALA A 25 -8.55 -1.01 3.93
N MET A 26 -9.01 0.22 3.67
CA MET A 26 -8.40 1.46 4.16
C MET A 26 -9.03 1.85 5.50
N LEU A 27 -8.25 1.88 6.57
CA LEU A 27 -8.73 2.30 7.89
C LEU A 27 -8.64 3.81 8.06
N GLN A 28 -9.67 4.44 8.63
CA GLN A 28 -9.69 5.89 8.83
C GLN A 28 -8.53 6.37 9.71
N ARG A 29 -8.17 5.61 10.76
CA ARG A 29 -7.02 5.90 11.63
C ARG A 29 -5.70 5.92 10.85
N LEU A 30 -5.48 4.93 9.99
CA LEU A 30 -4.27 4.82 9.18
C LEU A 30 -4.24 5.89 8.09
N ASN A 31 -5.37 6.24 7.48
CA ASN A 31 -5.48 7.35 6.53
C ASN A 31 -5.06 8.68 7.16
N SER A 32 -5.48 8.95 8.40
CA SER A 32 -5.07 10.17 9.12
C SER A 32 -3.55 10.24 9.35
N ILE A 33 -2.94 9.10 9.73
CA ILE A 33 -1.49 9.01 9.92
C ILE A 33 -0.76 9.22 8.58
N ALA A 34 -1.23 8.54 7.53
CA ALA A 34 -0.66 8.65 6.20
C ALA A 34 -0.78 10.08 5.64
N ALA A 35 -1.94 10.73 5.80
CA ALA A 35 -2.15 12.11 5.35
C ALA A 35 -1.23 13.10 6.08
N LEU A 36 -1.03 12.93 7.39
CA LEU A 36 -0.07 13.74 8.15
C LEU A 36 1.35 13.55 7.63
N ALA A 37 1.76 12.31 7.39
CA ALA A 37 3.08 11.99 6.86
C ALA A 37 3.27 12.55 5.44
N ALA A 38 2.25 12.47 4.59
CA ALA A 38 2.27 13.06 3.26
C ALA A 38 2.49 14.57 3.32
N SER A 39 1.82 15.29 4.24
CA SER A 39 2.02 16.73 4.44
C SER A 39 3.43 17.14 4.88
N ARG A 40 4.25 16.17 5.31
CA ARG A 40 5.58 16.36 5.86
C ARG A 40 6.70 15.73 5.03
N ASP A 41 6.37 15.16 3.86
CA ASP A 41 7.34 14.49 2.99
C ASP A 41 8.14 13.39 3.70
N GLN A 42 7.44 12.50 4.41
CA GLN A 42 8.06 11.44 5.20
C GLN A 42 7.23 10.16 5.17
N ASP A 43 7.88 9.05 5.51
CA ASP A 43 7.18 7.80 5.78
C ASP A 43 6.20 7.96 6.96
N PRO A 44 4.99 7.37 6.86
CA PRO A 44 4.10 7.23 7.99
C PRO A 44 4.74 6.43 9.13
N THR A 45 4.54 6.89 10.37
CA THR A 45 4.95 6.14 11.56
C THR A 45 3.75 5.99 12.49
N ASP A 46 3.55 4.77 12.98
CA ASP A 46 2.41 4.44 13.84
C ASP A 46 2.85 3.74 15.13
N ASN A 47 3.87 4.30 15.80
CA ASN A 47 4.40 3.81 17.07
C ASN A 47 4.64 2.27 17.09
N GLY A 48 5.09 1.71 15.95
CA GLY A 48 5.37 0.28 15.79
C GLY A 48 4.15 -0.62 15.55
N LYS A 49 2.94 -0.08 15.41
CA LYS A 49 1.74 -0.86 15.08
C LYS A 49 1.62 -1.16 13.58
N GLY A 50 2.07 -0.24 12.72
CA GLY A 50 2.23 -0.52 11.30
C GLY A 50 3.35 -1.53 11.06
N TYR A 51 3.15 -2.46 10.13
CA TYR A 51 4.17 -3.44 9.76
C TYR A 51 5.14 -2.88 8.71
N SER A 52 4.66 -2.06 7.77
CA SER A 52 5.49 -1.38 6.77
C SER A 52 4.88 -0.04 6.37
N SER A 53 5.74 0.85 5.89
CA SER A 53 5.35 2.19 5.44
C SER A 53 6.21 2.62 4.27
N ILE A 54 5.66 3.44 3.39
CA ILE A 54 6.32 3.97 2.21
C ILE A 54 5.89 5.41 1.95
N TRP A 55 6.80 6.19 1.37
CA TRP A 55 6.60 7.55 0.92
C TRP A 55 7.29 7.77 -0.43
N ALA A 56 6.70 8.62 -1.26
CA ALA A 56 7.39 9.22 -2.39
C ALA A 56 6.76 10.56 -2.76
N SER A 57 7.53 11.39 -3.46
CA SER A 57 6.98 12.49 -4.25
C SER A 57 6.67 12.02 -5.67
N ALA A 58 5.65 12.60 -6.29
CA ALA A 58 5.28 12.37 -7.68
C ALA A 58 5.48 13.64 -8.52
N PRO A 59 5.72 13.52 -9.84
CA PRO A 59 5.84 14.69 -10.71
C PRO A 59 4.53 15.52 -10.74
N SER A 60 4.64 16.81 -10.40
CA SER A 60 3.50 17.74 -10.33
C SER A 60 2.79 17.96 -11.66
N ALA A 61 3.56 18.01 -12.76
CA ALA A 61 3.08 18.36 -14.09
C ALA A 61 2.21 17.28 -14.77
N LEU A 62 2.15 16.06 -14.25
CA LEU A 62 1.56 14.91 -14.95
C LEU A 62 0.20 14.46 -14.39
N GLY A 63 -0.21 14.93 -13.21
CA GLY A 63 -1.54 14.69 -12.62
C GLY A 63 -1.86 13.24 -12.20
N GLN A 64 -1.15 12.24 -12.72
CA GLN A 64 -1.35 10.81 -12.45
C GLN A 64 -0.57 10.36 -11.21
N TYR A 65 -0.74 11.07 -10.10
CA TYR A 65 0.13 10.98 -8.93
C TYR A 65 0.27 9.55 -8.37
N ALA A 66 -0.85 8.82 -8.26
CA ALA A 66 -0.85 7.46 -7.74
C ALA A 66 -0.07 6.49 -8.63
N PHE A 67 -0.21 6.62 -9.97
CA PHE A 67 0.54 5.80 -10.92
C PHE A 67 2.04 6.08 -10.84
N PHE A 68 2.45 7.35 -10.78
CA PHE A 68 3.87 7.67 -10.68
C PHE A 68 4.45 7.19 -9.34
N ALA A 69 3.73 7.36 -8.23
CA ALA A 69 4.20 6.86 -6.93
C ALA A 69 4.37 5.33 -6.95
N ASP A 70 3.35 4.60 -7.42
CA ASP A 70 3.41 3.14 -7.56
C ASP A 70 4.57 2.71 -8.48
N PHE A 71 4.71 3.34 -9.65
CA PHE A 71 5.83 3.05 -10.55
C PHE A 71 7.18 3.30 -9.90
N GLY A 72 7.31 4.42 -9.17
CA GLY A 72 8.51 4.78 -8.40
C GLY A 72 8.86 3.68 -7.39
N TRP A 73 7.90 3.31 -6.54
CA TRP A 73 8.07 2.29 -5.51
C TRP A 73 8.33 0.89 -6.08
N MET A 74 7.69 0.53 -7.19
CA MET A 74 7.67 -0.83 -7.69
C MET A 74 8.71 -1.11 -8.77
N TYR A 75 9.10 -0.13 -9.56
CA TYR A 75 9.89 -0.37 -10.77
C TYR A 75 11.13 0.52 -10.89
N ALA A 76 11.16 1.65 -10.18
CA ALA A 76 12.29 2.60 -10.22
C ALA A 76 12.96 2.81 -8.85
N ASP A 77 12.71 1.92 -7.89
CA ASP A 77 13.23 1.98 -6.51
C ASP A 77 14.66 1.43 -6.36
N GLY A 78 15.24 0.98 -7.46
CA GLY A 78 16.57 0.37 -7.53
C GLY A 78 17.72 1.37 -7.71
N PRO A 79 18.96 0.86 -7.82
CA PRO A 79 20.15 1.70 -7.94
C PRO A 79 20.21 2.43 -9.29
N PRO A 80 21.09 3.44 -9.42
CA PRO A 80 21.28 4.18 -10.68
C PRO A 80 21.58 3.28 -11.90
N PRO A 81 21.25 3.74 -13.13
CA PRO A 81 20.75 5.08 -13.46
C PRO A 81 19.27 5.27 -13.12
N GLN A 82 18.99 6.37 -12.42
CA GLN A 82 17.66 6.80 -12.01
C GLN A 82 17.26 8.00 -12.88
N TYR A 83 16.13 7.93 -13.57
CA TYR A 83 15.71 8.98 -14.52
C TYR A 83 14.67 9.92 -13.90
N ILE A 84 13.46 9.41 -13.70
CA ILE A 84 12.30 10.20 -13.24
C ILE A 84 12.15 10.10 -11.72
N PHE A 85 12.57 8.98 -11.14
CA PHE A 85 12.43 8.66 -9.72
C PHE A 85 13.80 8.46 -9.11
N ARG A 86 14.06 9.17 -8.01
CA ARG A 86 15.29 9.04 -7.24
C ARG A 86 14.95 8.46 -5.87
N ASN A 87 15.43 7.26 -5.59
CA ASN A 87 15.41 6.71 -4.23
C ASN A 87 16.66 7.21 -3.50
N ILE A 88 16.46 8.09 -2.51
CA ILE A 88 17.54 8.71 -1.75
C ILE A 88 18.27 7.72 -0.84
N ASP A 89 17.61 6.63 -0.46
CA ASP A 89 18.16 5.54 0.36
C ASP A 89 18.82 4.45 -0.51
N CYS A 90 18.84 4.65 -1.83
CA CYS A 90 19.49 3.80 -2.82
C CYS A 90 20.34 4.63 -3.80
N SER A 91 21.40 5.23 -3.29
CA SER A 91 22.39 5.97 -4.08
C SER A 91 23.39 5.07 -4.81
N GLN A 92 23.57 3.82 -4.37
CA GLN A 92 24.45 2.83 -5.01
C GLN A 92 23.92 1.41 -4.85
N THR A 93 24.32 0.52 -5.77
CA THR A 93 23.97 -0.90 -5.74
C THR A 93 24.33 -1.54 -4.39
N GLY A 94 23.40 -2.29 -3.82
CA GLY A 94 23.59 -3.06 -2.58
C GLY A 94 23.27 -2.31 -1.29
N GLN A 95 22.85 -1.04 -1.35
CA GLN A 95 22.31 -0.36 -0.16
C GLN A 95 20.96 -0.97 0.26
N SER A 96 20.71 -0.99 1.57
CA SER A 96 19.50 -1.59 2.15
C SER A 96 18.20 -0.89 1.74
N GLY A 97 18.27 0.38 1.36
CA GLY A 97 17.10 1.12 0.86
C GLY A 97 16.73 0.79 -0.58
N CYS A 98 17.60 0.11 -1.34
CA CYS A 98 17.29 -0.30 -2.70
C CYS A 98 16.17 -1.34 -2.70
N TRP A 99 15.10 -1.05 -3.43
CA TRP A 99 13.89 -1.88 -3.51
C TRP A 99 13.11 -2.02 -2.19
N SER A 100 13.39 -1.21 -1.16
CA SER A 100 12.70 -1.31 0.13
C SER A 100 11.21 -0.98 0.00
N HIS A 101 10.83 -0.02 -0.86
CA HIS A 101 9.43 0.33 -1.09
C HIS A 101 8.70 -0.82 -1.79
N ARG A 102 9.33 -1.44 -2.80
CA ARG A 102 8.81 -2.66 -3.45
C ARG A 102 8.61 -3.78 -2.44
N VAL A 103 9.60 -4.00 -1.56
CA VAL A 103 9.51 -5.03 -0.52
C VAL A 103 8.35 -4.74 0.43
N ASN A 104 8.12 -3.48 0.81
CA ASN A 104 7.01 -3.09 1.68
C ASN A 104 5.64 -3.37 1.05
N ILE A 105 5.48 -3.13 -0.25
CA ILE A 105 4.24 -3.41 -1.01
C ILE A 105 4.06 -4.92 -1.22
N LEU A 106 5.12 -5.66 -1.50
CA LEU A 106 5.06 -7.10 -1.85
C LEU A 106 5.27 -8.04 -0.66
N SER A 107 5.49 -7.53 0.55
CA SER A 107 5.65 -8.39 1.71
C SER A 107 4.39 -9.21 1.98
N ASN A 108 4.58 -10.38 2.57
CA ASN A 108 3.49 -11.28 2.91
C ASN A 108 3.41 -11.51 4.44
N PRO A 109 3.05 -10.46 5.21
CA PRO A 109 3.12 -10.53 6.66
C PRO A 109 2.17 -11.57 7.27
N LEU A 110 1.12 -11.97 6.54
CA LEU A 110 0.16 -13.00 6.98
C LEU A 110 0.74 -14.42 6.99
N ASN A 111 1.89 -14.66 6.36
CA ASN A 111 2.58 -15.95 6.43
C ASN A 111 3.45 -16.08 7.69
N ASP A 112 3.94 -14.96 8.22
CA ASP A 112 4.91 -14.93 9.32
C ASP A 112 4.28 -14.49 10.65
N TRP A 113 3.02 -14.06 10.64
CA TRP A 113 2.26 -13.68 11.82
C TRP A 113 1.52 -14.89 12.38
N SER A 114 1.73 -15.20 13.65
CA SER A 114 1.08 -16.33 14.34
C SER A 114 0.34 -15.88 15.60
N GLY A 115 -0.18 -14.65 15.58
CA GLY A 115 -0.65 -13.98 16.78
C GLY A 115 -2.16 -14.08 17.01
N CYS A 116 -2.96 -14.28 15.95
CA CYS A 116 -4.40 -14.08 16.04
C CYS A 116 -5.22 -14.99 15.09
N PRO A 117 -6.45 -15.38 15.48
CA PRO A 117 -7.28 -16.31 14.70
C PRO A 117 -7.94 -15.66 13.46
N SER A 118 -7.93 -14.34 13.33
CA SER A 118 -8.48 -13.62 12.16
C SER A 118 -7.56 -12.47 11.79
N GLU A 119 -6.63 -12.74 10.90
CA GLU A 119 -5.60 -11.80 10.47
C GLU A 119 -6.00 -11.20 9.12
N GLU A 120 -6.23 -9.89 9.11
CA GLU A 120 -6.48 -9.14 7.88
C GLU A 120 -5.33 -8.16 7.65
N LEU A 121 -4.90 -8.09 6.39
CA LEU A 121 -4.03 -7.01 5.96
C LEU A 121 -4.88 -5.77 5.70
N VAL A 122 -4.57 -4.66 6.36
CA VAL A 122 -5.23 -3.37 6.16
C VAL A 122 -4.20 -2.30 5.87
N THR A 123 -4.66 -1.14 5.42
CA THR A 123 -3.76 -0.05 5.05
C THR A 123 -4.37 1.32 5.34
N GLY A 124 -3.54 2.35 5.26
CA GLY A 124 -3.98 3.72 5.06
C GLY A 124 -3.08 4.41 4.07
N THR A 125 -3.64 5.35 3.33
CA THR A 125 -2.95 6.07 2.26
C THR A 125 -3.13 7.58 2.43
N GLY A 126 -2.09 8.35 2.15
CA GLY A 126 -2.08 9.80 2.29
C GLY A 126 -1.70 10.50 0.99
N PHE A 127 -2.20 11.72 0.81
CA PHE A 127 -1.86 12.58 -0.31
C PHE A 127 -1.81 14.04 0.12
N ALA A 128 -0.78 14.76 -0.31
CA ALA A 128 -0.69 16.21 -0.22
C ALA A 128 -0.23 16.76 -1.57
N ALA A 129 -1.05 17.60 -2.22
CA ALA A 129 -0.76 18.10 -3.57
C ALA A 129 0.44 19.06 -3.64
N HIS A 130 0.73 19.73 -2.52
CA HIS A 130 1.76 20.77 -2.43
C HIS A 130 2.60 20.58 -1.17
N THR A 131 3.79 20.03 -1.34
CA THR A 131 4.82 19.92 -0.30
C THR A 131 6.17 20.37 -0.85
N LYS A 132 7.25 20.18 -0.09
CA LYS A 132 8.60 20.66 -0.44
C LYS A 132 9.10 20.00 -1.72
N TYR A 133 8.77 18.74 -1.94
CA TYR A 133 9.26 17.95 -3.08
C TYR A 133 8.22 17.75 -4.20
N GLY A 134 7.03 18.37 -4.09
CA GLY A 134 5.94 18.26 -5.06
C GLY A 134 4.69 17.60 -4.46
N PRO A 135 3.83 16.97 -5.26
CA PRO A 135 2.80 16.10 -4.74
C PRO A 135 3.41 14.93 -3.95
N SER A 136 2.95 14.72 -2.74
CA SER A 136 3.46 13.73 -1.79
C SER A 136 2.43 12.63 -1.56
N LEU A 137 2.86 11.38 -1.66
CA LEU A 137 2.02 10.20 -1.43
C LEU A 137 2.66 9.30 -0.39
N THR A 138 1.82 8.70 0.44
CA THR A 138 2.24 7.75 1.47
C THR A 138 1.31 6.56 1.52
N GLN A 139 1.84 5.44 1.99
CA GLN A 139 1.04 4.28 2.37
C GLN A 139 1.64 3.63 3.61
N ILE A 140 0.78 3.16 4.51
CA ILE A 140 1.15 2.35 5.67
C ILE A 140 0.29 1.11 5.66
N PHE A 141 0.87 -0.03 5.99
CA PHE A 141 0.16 -1.28 6.15
C PHE A 141 0.23 -1.79 7.59
N GLU A 142 -0.81 -2.49 8.01
CA GLU A 142 -0.95 -3.07 9.35
C GLU A 142 -1.61 -4.45 9.20
N VAL A 143 -1.18 -5.41 10.03
CA VAL A 143 -1.91 -6.67 10.22
C VAL A 143 -2.79 -6.50 11.44
N VAL A 144 -4.10 -6.66 11.27
CA VAL A 144 -5.07 -6.55 12.37
C VAL A 144 -5.64 -7.92 12.73
N CYS A 145 -5.89 -8.12 14.02
CA CYS A 145 -6.42 -9.35 14.60
C CYS A 145 -7.95 -9.43 14.59
N SER A 146 -8.61 -8.48 13.94
CA SER A 146 -10.06 -8.37 13.88
C SER A 146 -10.46 -7.83 12.52
N ASN A 147 -11.63 -8.25 12.03
CA ASN A 147 -12.17 -7.75 10.77
C ASN A 147 -12.21 -6.22 10.75
N ALA A 148 -11.75 -5.61 9.66
CA ALA A 148 -11.70 -4.16 9.46
C ALA A 148 -13.07 -3.48 9.66
N GLY A 149 -14.16 -4.22 9.39
CA GLY A 149 -15.52 -3.88 9.83
C GLY A 149 -15.93 -2.42 9.54
N PRO A 150 -16.64 -1.74 10.48
CA PRO A 150 -17.14 -0.37 10.31
C PRO A 150 -16.04 0.71 10.34
N ALA A 151 -14.80 0.36 10.68
CA ALA A 151 -13.66 1.30 10.65
C ALA A 151 -13.07 1.48 9.23
N ALA A 152 -13.54 0.69 8.26
CA ALA A 152 -13.15 0.78 6.87
C ALA A 152 -13.79 1.99 6.18
N SER A 153 -12.94 2.88 5.69
CA SER A 153 -13.34 4.03 4.85
C SER A 153 -13.50 3.66 3.37
N PHE A 154 -12.78 2.64 2.92
CA PHE A 154 -12.83 2.11 1.55
C PHE A 154 -12.38 0.64 1.59
N THR A 155 -12.94 -0.22 0.74
CA THR A 155 -12.63 -1.67 0.77
C THR A 155 -12.19 -2.18 -0.59
N TRP A 156 -11.35 -3.22 -0.59
CA TRP A 156 -10.93 -3.88 -1.82
C TRP A 156 -12.10 -4.51 -2.56
N ARG A 157 -13.04 -5.10 -1.83
CA ARG A 157 -14.27 -5.65 -2.42
C ARG A 157 -15.10 -4.58 -3.14
N TYR A 158 -15.21 -3.38 -2.57
CA TYR A 158 -15.86 -2.26 -3.23
C TYR A 158 -15.10 -1.85 -4.50
N ALA A 159 -13.77 -1.70 -4.42
CA ALA A 159 -12.94 -1.33 -5.56
C ALA A 159 -13.06 -2.33 -6.73
N VAL A 160 -13.01 -3.65 -6.44
CA VAL A 160 -13.17 -4.71 -7.43
C VAL A 160 -14.52 -4.61 -8.14
N ALA A 161 -15.60 -4.41 -7.39
CA ALA A 161 -16.94 -4.25 -7.97
C ALA A 161 -17.06 -2.96 -8.79
N TYR A 162 -16.59 -1.84 -8.25
CA TYR A 162 -16.68 -0.52 -8.88
C TYR A 162 -15.87 -0.42 -10.18
N LEU A 163 -14.63 -0.93 -10.18
CA LEU A 163 -13.72 -0.89 -11.32
C LEU A 163 -13.86 -2.11 -12.25
N LYS A 164 -14.72 -3.07 -11.91
CA LYS A 164 -14.90 -4.34 -12.64
C LYS A 164 -13.59 -5.11 -12.82
N ILE A 165 -12.78 -5.18 -11.75
CA ILE A 165 -11.50 -5.87 -11.77
C ILE A 165 -11.76 -7.37 -12.02
N PRO A 166 -11.11 -8.00 -13.01
CA PRO A 166 -11.30 -9.41 -13.30
C PRO A 166 -10.99 -10.30 -12.10
N ALA A 167 -11.71 -11.41 -11.96
CA ALA A 167 -11.49 -12.36 -10.86
C ALA A 167 -10.03 -12.84 -10.80
N SER A 168 -9.39 -13.04 -11.96
CA SER A 168 -7.98 -13.43 -12.10
C SER A 168 -6.98 -12.41 -11.55
N GLN A 169 -7.38 -11.14 -11.43
CA GLN A 169 -6.55 -10.05 -10.91
C GLN A 169 -6.99 -9.59 -9.53
N SER A 170 -8.20 -9.94 -9.09
CA SER A 170 -8.75 -9.44 -7.83
C SER A 170 -8.14 -10.09 -6.59
N GLY A 171 -7.55 -11.28 -6.70
CA GLY A 171 -7.20 -12.11 -5.53
C GLY A 171 -8.41 -12.53 -4.68
N LEU A 172 -9.65 -12.19 -5.09
CA LEU A 172 -10.90 -12.57 -4.44
C LEU A 172 -11.41 -13.87 -5.07
N THR A 173 -10.83 -15.02 -4.72
CA THR A 173 -11.40 -16.30 -5.14
C THR A 173 -12.61 -16.67 -4.28
N ARG A 174 -13.66 -17.25 -4.91
CA ARG A 174 -14.95 -17.63 -4.28
C ARG A 174 -14.86 -18.66 -3.13
N GLY A 175 -13.67 -19.15 -2.76
CA GLY A 175 -13.49 -20.22 -1.76
C GLY A 175 -12.54 -19.93 -0.61
N GLN A 176 -11.67 -18.91 -0.68
CA GLN A 176 -10.70 -18.66 0.40
C GLN A 176 -11.30 -17.97 1.62
N TRP A 177 -12.44 -17.30 1.49
CA TRP A 177 -13.14 -16.66 2.61
C TRP A 177 -14.21 -17.56 3.27
N SER A 178 -14.60 -18.68 2.64
CA SER A 178 -15.59 -19.61 3.19
C SER A 178 -14.99 -20.87 3.82
N LEU A 179 -13.69 -21.14 3.61
CA LEU A 179 -13.04 -22.38 4.07
C LEU A 179 -12.12 -22.20 5.29
N ARG A 180 -11.97 -20.98 5.84
CA ARG A 180 -11.28 -20.75 7.13
C ARG A 180 -12.21 -20.46 8.31
N PHE A 181 -13.53 -20.64 8.15
CA PHE A 181 -14.52 -20.57 9.24
C PHE A 181 -15.22 -21.92 9.50
N ARG A 182 -14.58 -23.03 9.13
CA ARG A 182 -14.95 -24.34 9.64
C ARG A 182 -13.70 -25.03 10.15
N TYR A 183 -13.84 -25.60 11.33
CA TYR A 183 -12.88 -26.40 12.09
C TYR A 183 -12.10 -25.62 13.17
N PHE A 184 -12.68 -25.80 14.37
CA PHE A 184 -12.24 -25.58 15.75
C PHE A 184 -12.51 -24.20 16.34
#